data_AF-A0A376TQZ6-F1
#
_entry.id   AF-A0A376TQZ6-F1
#
_cell.length_a   1.000
_cell.length_b   1.000
_cell.length_c   1.000
_cell.angle_alpha   90.00
_cell.angle_beta   90.00
_cell.angle_gamma   90.00
#
_symmetry.space_group_name_H-M   'P 1'
#
loop_
_entity.id
_entity.type
_entity.pdbx_description
1 polymer ?
#
loop_
_entity_poly.entity_id
_entity_poly.type
_entity_poly.pdbx_seq_one_letter_code
_entity_poly.pdbx_strand_id
1 'polypeptide(L)'
;MSPTRAHRLKTPADLKGLKIRTNNSPMNIAAFKVFGANPIPMPFARSLYRAGNAHYRRSGTPDQCRLVSKFFEVQKYLSLTHHAYSPLLVVINKAKFDGLTPEFQQALISSAQEAGNYQRKLVAEDQQKNHRRHERSGRGSHHRSRPQSL
;
A
#
# COMPACT_ATOMS: atom_id res chain seq x y z
N MET A 1 8.69 27.57 3.28
CA MET A 1 7.92 26.64 4.14
C MET A 1 8.77 25.40 4.41
N SER A 2 8.96 25.02 5.67
CA SER A 2 9.84 23.89 6.02
C SER A 2 9.26 22.54 5.51
N PRO A 3 10.02 21.72 4.75
CA PRO A 3 9.53 20.50 4.10
C PRO A 3 9.13 19.36 5.06
N THR A 4 9.15 19.61 6.37
CA THR A 4 8.92 18.65 7.45
C THR A 4 7.53 18.72 8.09
N ARG A 5 6.72 19.76 7.83
CA ARG A 5 5.38 19.85 8.45
C ARG A 5 4.40 18.88 7.81
N ALA A 6 3.87 17.96 8.61
CA ALA A 6 2.81 17.03 8.19
C ALA A 6 1.56 17.84 7.79
N HIS A 7 1.05 17.59 6.59
CA HIS A 7 -0.15 18.22 6.04
C HIS A 7 -0.86 17.23 5.10
N ARG A 8 -2.11 17.52 4.76
CA ARG A 8 -2.91 16.67 3.86
C ARG A 8 -2.37 16.76 2.44
N LEU A 9 -2.24 15.62 1.77
CA LEU A 9 -1.93 15.55 0.35
C LEU A 9 -3.24 15.43 -0.43
N LYS A 10 -3.58 16.44 -1.22
CA LYS A 10 -4.82 16.47 -2.01
C LYS A 10 -4.53 16.30 -3.50
N THR A 11 -3.44 16.90 -3.98
CA THR A 11 -3.04 16.90 -5.38
C THR A 11 -1.63 16.33 -5.52
N PRO A 12 -1.24 15.85 -6.72
CA PRO A 12 0.14 15.45 -6.96
C PRO A 12 1.16 16.57 -6.68
N ALA A 13 0.79 17.84 -6.88
CA ALA A 13 1.66 18.98 -6.59
C ALA A 13 2.08 19.07 -5.11
N ASP A 14 1.25 18.58 -4.19
CA ASP A 14 1.56 18.53 -2.76
C ASP A 14 2.72 17.56 -2.45
N LEU A 15 3.09 16.69 -3.40
CA LEU A 15 4.21 15.75 -3.27
C LEU A 15 5.58 16.39 -3.54
N LYS A 16 5.62 17.57 -4.16
CA LYS A 16 6.86 18.21 -4.61
C LYS A 16 7.85 18.43 -3.46
N GLY A 17 9.05 17.87 -3.61
CA GLY A 17 10.14 17.98 -2.64
C GLY A 17 9.96 17.16 -1.36
N LEU A 18 8.87 16.39 -1.23
CA LEU A 18 8.64 15.58 -0.04
C LEU A 18 9.48 14.32 -0.05
N LYS A 19 10.15 14.03 1.07
CA LYS A 19 10.75 12.72 1.30
C LYS A 19 9.66 11.73 1.68
N ILE A 20 9.53 10.64 0.92
CA ILE A 20 8.46 9.62 1.10
C ILE A 20 9.09 8.23 1.06
N ARG A 21 8.74 7.38 2.02
CA ARG A 21 9.16 5.98 1.98
C ARG A 21 8.46 5.24 0.85
N THR A 22 9.23 4.51 0.05
CA THR A 22 8.73 3.53 -0.94
C THR A 22 9.25 2.13 -0.60
N ASN A 23 8.64 1.10 -1.17
CA ASN A 23 9.31 -0.21 -1.26
C ASN A 23 10.44 -0.15 -2.29
N ASN A 24 11.22 -1.23 -2.39
CA ASN A 24 12.34 -1.33 -3.33
C ASN A 24 11.89 -1.57 -4.79
N SER A 25 10.61 -1.39 -5.11
CA SER A 25 10.10 -1.55 -6.47
C SER A 25 10.59 -0.37 -7.34
N PRO A 26 11.33 -0.62 -8.44
CA PRO A 26 11.77 0.43 -9.36
C PRO A 26 10.59 1.25 -9.90
N MET A 27 9.45 0.61 -10.15
CA MET A 27 8.22 1.25 -10.61
C MET A 27 7.71 2.29 -9.61
N ASN A 28 7.65 1.94 -8.33
CA ASN A 28 7.17 2.86 -7.29
C ASN A 28 8.15 4.03 -7.08
N ILE A 29 9.45 3.75 -7.12
CA ILE A 29 10.48 4.81 -7.03
C ILE A 29 10.33 5.78 -8.21
N ALA A 30 10.16 5.28 -9.43
CA ALA A 30 9.97 6.11 -10.62
C ALA A 30 8.68 6.94 -10.53
N ALA A 31 7.55 6.32 -10.16
CA ALA A 31 6.26 7.01 -10.03
C ALA A 31 6.33 8.21 -9.07
N PHE A 32 6.89 8.00 -7.86
CA PHE A 32 7.02 9.10 -6.89
C PHE A 32 8.02 10.18 -7.32
N LYS A 33 9.06 9.84 -8.10
CA LYS A 33 9.93 10.85 -8.73
C LYS A 33 9.19 11.68 -9.77
N VAL A 34 8.36 11.06 -10.61
CA VAL A 34 7.53 11.76 -11.61
C VAL A 34 6.55 12.73 -10.93
N PHE A 35 6.01 12.36 -9.77
CA PHE A 35 5.19 13.28 -8.96
C PHE A 35 5.98 14.38 -8.23
N GLY A 36 7.30 14.46 -8.43
CA GLY A 36 8.17 15.48 -7.84
C GLY A 36 8.59 15.20 -6.40
N ALA A 37 8.29 14.01 -5.85
CA ALA A 37 8.75 13.61 -4.53
C ALA A 37 10.20 13.09 -4.55
N ASN A 38 10.78 12.93 -3.37
CA ASN A 38 12.09 12.32 -3.15
C ASN A 38 11.91 10.96 -2.45
N PRO A 39 11.74 9.85 -3.21
CA PRO A 39 11.48 8.54 -2.62
C PRO A 39 12.70 7.99 -1.87
N ILE A 40 12.46 7.40 -0.70
CA ILE A 40 13.45 6.70 0.11
C ILE A 40 13.09 5.20 0.12
N PRO A 41 13.77 4.36 -0.68
CA PRO A 41 13.46 2.94 -0.75
C PRO A 41 13.89 2.22 0.52
N MET A 42 12.96 1.48 1.13
CA MET A 42 13.27 0.57 2.25
C MET A 42 12.18 -0.47 2.52
N PRO A 43 12.54 -1.60 3.18
CA PRO A 43 11.56 -2.56 3.69
C PRO A 43 10.57 -1.93 4.67
N PHE A 44 9.30 -2.35 4.58
CA PHE A 44 8.22 -1.80 5.42
C PHE A 44 8.47 -2.03 6.92
N ALA A 45 8.99 -3.21 7.30
CA ALA A 45 9.32 -3.53 8.68
C ALA A 45 10.31 -2.53 9.32
N ARG A 46 11.26 -1.98 8.54
CA ARG A 46 12.21 -0.97 9.03
C ARG A 46 11.62 0.44 9.15
N SER A 47 10.45 0.69 8.57
CA SER A 47 9.85 2.03 8.55
C SER A 47 9.23 2.43 9.89
N LEU A 48 8.69 1.47 10.67
CA LEU A 48 8.19 1.73 12.03
C LEU A 48 9.31 2.20 12.96
N TYR A 49 10.46 1.51 12.94
CA TYR A 49 11.61 1.86 13.76
C TYR A 49 12.13 3.28 13.46
N ARG A 50 12.01 3.73 12.21
CA ARG A 50 12.43 5.08 11.79
C ARG A 50 11.32 6.12 11.86
N ALA A 51 10.11 5.76 12.29
CA ALA A 51 8.93 6.64 12.32
C ALA A 51 9.07 7.84 13.27
N GLY A 52 10.06 7.82 14.18
CA GLY A 52 10.48 8.99 14.95
C GLY A 52 10.92 10.15 14.06
N ASN A 53 11.53 9.86 12.90
CA ASN A 53 11.92 10.86 11.92
C ASN A 53 10.75 11.15 10.96
N ALA A 54 10.42 12.44 10.81
CA ALA A 54 9.25 12.92 10.09
C ALA A 54 9.17 12.47 8.62
N HIS A 55 10.31 12.14 7.99
CA HIS A 55 10.35 11.64 6.61
C HIS A 55 9.77 10.23 6.46
N TYR A 56 9.87 9.39 7.50
CA TYR A 56 9.34 8.01 7.47
C TYR A 56 7.88 7.93 7.91
N ARG A 57 7.31 9.04 8.40
CA ARG A 57 5.88 9.19 8.66
C ARG A 57 5.06 9.36 7.38
N ARG A 58 5.71 9.46 6.21
CA ARG A 58 5.06 9.48 4.89
C ARG A 58 5.43 8.21 4.14
N SER A 59 4.44 7.38 3.80
CA SER A 59 4.64 6.15 3.05
C SER A 59 3.53 5.94 2.02
N GLY A 60 3.90 5.48 0.83
CA GLY A 60 2.96 4.97 -0.19
C GLY A 60 2.70 3.48 0.05
N THR A 61 1.84 3.15 1.02
CA THR A 61 1.47 1.76 1.36
C THR A 61 -0.06 1.61 1.35
N PRO A 62 -0.59 0.44 0.96
CA PRO A 62 -2.01 0.14 1.17
C PRO A 62 -2.46 0.40 2.61
N ASP A 63 -3.69 0.90 2.77
CA ASP A 63 -4.32 1.19 4.06
C ASP A 63 -4.40 -0.04 4.97
N GLN A 64 -4.58 -1.22 4.39
CA GLN A 64 -4.61 -2.51 5.07
C GLN A 64 -3.36 -2.75 5.90
N CYS A 65 -2.18 -2.57 5.30
CA CYS A 65 -0.91 -2.71 6.03
C CYS A 65 -0.76 -1.64 7.13
N ARG A 66 -1.33 -0.45 6.93
CA ARG A 66 -1.32 0.63 7.93
C ARG A 66 -2.12 0.23 9.18
N LEU A 67 -3.25 -0.45 9.01
CA LEU A 67 -4.12 -0.87 10.10
C LEU A 67 -3.55 -2.05 10.86
N VAL A 68 -3.15 -3.11 10.16
CA VAL A 68 -2.56 -4.32 10.77
C VAL A 68 -1.29 -3.98 11.55
N SER A 69 -0.46 -3.06 11.05
CA SER A 69 0.78 -2.65 11.71
C SER A 69 0.63 -1.42 12.64
N LYS A 70 -0.61 -0.99 12.94
CA LYS A 70 -0.91 0.19 13.78
C LYS A 70 -0.16 1.47 13.40
N PHE A 71 0.21 1.61 12.13
CA PHE A 71 1.02 2.72 11.62
C PHE A 71 0.30 4.08 11.73
N PHE A 72 -1.02 4.07 11.99
CA PHE A 72 -1.83 5.24 12.28
C PHE A 72 -1.41 6.00 13.55
N GLU A 73 -0.67 5.37 14.47
CA GLU A 73 -0.15 6.05 15.68
C GLU A 73 0.94 7.07 15.33
N VAL A 74 1.71 6.80 14.27
CA VAL A 74 2.83 7.63 13.82
C VAL A 74 2.53 8.42 12.55
N GLN A 75 1.50 8.05 11.79
CA GLN A 75 1.05 8.73 10.57
C GLN A 75 -0.34 9.36 10.76
N LYS A 76 -0.38 10.68 10.95
CA LYS A 76 -1.59 11.46 11.23
C LYS A 76 -2.54 11.65 10.05
N TYR A 77 -2.03 11.62 8.81
CA TYR A 77 -2.80 11.89 7.61
C TYR A 77 -2.87 10.66 6.70
N LEU A 78 -4.03 10.44 6.09
CA LEU A 78 -4.27 9.40 5.10
C LEU A 78 -4.89 10.06 3.87
N SER A 79 -4.31 9.81 2.71
CA SER A 79 -4.88 10.21 1.41
C SER A 79 -5.14 8.94 0.59
N LEU A 80 -6.41 8.66 0.32
CA LEU A 80 -6.85 7.53 -0.50
C LEU A 80 -6.71 7.90 -1.97
N THR A 81 -5.51 7.70 -2.49
CA THR A 81 -5.10 8.15 -3.83
C THR A 81 -5.32 7.10 -4.92
N HIS A 82 -5.52 5.83 -4.56
CA HIS A 82 -5.73 4.71 -5.51
C HIS A 82 -4.70 4.66 -6.66
N HIS A 83 -3.47 5.12 -6.42
CA HIS A 83 -2.43 5.30 -7.45
C HIS A 83 -1.73 4.01 -7.88
N ALA A 84 -1.96 2.90 -7.18
CA ALA A 84 -1.36 1.61 -7.49
C ALA A 84 -2.23 0.45 -7.00
N TYR A 85 -2.27 -0.62 -7.80
CA TYR A 85 -2.75 -1.93 -7.38
C TYR A 85 -1.55 -2.77 -6.92
N SER A 86 -1.62 -3.35 -5.73
CA SER A 86 -0.52 -4.12 -5.12
C SER A 86 -0.92 -5.59 -4.97
N PRO A 87 -0.69 -6.44 -5.99
CA PRO A 87 -0.99 -7.86 -5.89
C PRO A 87 -0.02 -8.57 -4.92
N LEU A 88 -0.50 -9.62 -4.26
CA LEU A 88 0.34 -10.63 -3.63
C LEU A 88 0.50 -11.78 -4.62
N LEU A 89 1.75 -12.15 -4.92
CA LEU A 89 2.05 -13.25 -5.83
C LEU A 89 2.32 -14.53 -5.03
N VAL A 90 1.59 -15.59 -5.34
CA VAL A 90 1.89 -16.94 -4.88
C VAL A 90 2.80 -17.56 -5.94
N VAL A 91 4.00 -17.95 -5.53
CA VAL A 91 5.02 -18.50 -6.43
C VAL A 91 5.51 -19.83 -5.91
N ILE A 92 5.76 -20.76 -6.83
CA ILE A 92 6.36 -22.06 -6.55
C ILE A 92 7.57 -22.26 -7.46
N ASN A 93 8.57 -22.99 -6.97
CA ASN A 93 9.70 -23.38 -7.80
C ASN A 93 9.22 -24.25 -8.98
N LYS A 94 9.61 -23.88 -10.20
CA LYS A 94 9.16 -24.55 -11.42
C LYS A 94 9.52 -26.04 -11.46
N ALA A 95 10.76 -26.41 -11.13
CA ALA A 95 11.18 -27.82 -11.15
C ALA A 95 10.42 -28.65 -10.12
N LYS A 96 10.09 -28.08 -8.95
CA LYS A 96 9.24 -28.74 -7.95
C LYS A 96 7.81 -28.91 -8.43
N PHE A 97 7.25 -27.93 -9.11
CA PHE A 97 5.91 -28.00 -9.67
C PHE A 97 5.83 -29.02 -10.82
N ASP A 98 6.77 -28.96 -11.76
CA ASP A 98 6.85 -29.85 -12.91
C ASP A 98 7.08 -31.31 -12.49
N GLY A 99 7.70 -31.55 -11.32
CA GLY A 99 7.89 -32.89 -10.75
C GLY A 99 6.66 -33.47 -10.02
N LEU A 100 5.54 -32.75 -9.92
CA LEU A 100 4.29 -33.26 -9.37
C LEU A 100 3.50 -34.03 -10.43
N THR A 101 2.63 -34.94 -9.99
CA THR A 101 1.67 -35.57 -10.90
C THR A 101 0.67 -34.54 -11.44
N PRO A 102 0.06 -34.78 -12.62
CA PRO A 102 -0.93 -33.87 -13.19
C PRO A 102 -2.08 -33.53 -12.23
N GLU A 103 -2.51 -34.50 -11.42
CA GLU A 103 -3.58 -34.30 -10.43
C GLU A 103 -3.17 -33.29 -9.36
N PHE A 104 -1.94 -33.39 -8.84
CA PHE A 104 -1.44 -32.45 -7.83
C PHE A 104 -1.13 -31.07 -8.41
N GLN A 105 -0.65 -30.99 -9.65
CA GLN A 105 -0.48 -29.71 -10.34
C GLN A 105 -1.83 -28.99 -10.46
N GLN A 106 -2.86 -29.70 -10.89
CA GLN A 106 -4.20 -29.16 -11.04
C GLN A 106 -4.79 -28.74 -9.68
N ALA A 107 -4.64 -29.57 -8.65
CA ALA A 107 -5.10 -29.27 -7.29
C ALA A 107 -4.44 -28.03 -6.69
N LEU A 108 -3.13 -27.84 -6.92
CA LEU A 108 -2.41 -26.64 -6.48
C LEU A 108 -2.90 -25.39 -7.20
N ILE A 109 -3.07 -25.45 -8.52
CA ILE A 109 -3.55 -24.31 -9.31
C ILE A 109 -4.97 -23.92 -8.87
N SER A 110 -5.89 -24.88 -8.77
CA SER A 110 -7.28 -24.62 -8.38
C SER A 110 -7.36 -24.05 -6.96
N SER A 111 -6.62 -24.62 -6.01
CA SER A 111 -6.56 -24.15 -4.62
C SER A 111 -5.98 -22.74 -4.53
N ALA A 112 -4.93 -22.43 -5.29
CA ALA A 112 -4.35 -21.10 -5.34
C ALA A 112 -5.32 -20.06 -5.93
N GLN A 113 -6.09 -20.43 -6.96
CA GLN A 113 -7.11 -19.57 -7.55
C GLN A 113 -8.27 -19.31 -6.58
N GLU A 114 -8.75 -20.36 -5.90
CA GLU A 114 -9.80 -20.25 -4.88
C GLU A 114 -9.35 -19.37 -3.72
N ALA A 115 -8.18 -19.63 -3.16
CA ALA A 115 -7.59 -18.81 -2.11
C ALA A 115 -7.42 -17.35 -2.55
N GLY A 116 -6.98 -17.11 -3.79
CA GLY A 116 -6.85 -15.77 -4.35
C GLY A 116 -8.20 -15.04 -4.49
N ASN A 117 -9.25 -15.75 -4.93
CA ASN A 117 -10.61 -15.20 -5.00
C ASN A 117 -11.15 -14.86 -3.61
N TYR A 118 -10.97 -15.77 -2.66
CA TYR A 118 -11.40 -15.59 -1.28
C TYR A 118 -10.66 -14.42 -0.61
N GLN A 119 -9.34 -14.34 -0.78
CA GLN A 119 -8.51 -13.23 -0.28
C GLN A 119 -8.97 -11.88 -0.84
N ARG A 120 -9.33 -11.79 -2.13
CA ARG A 120 -9.87 -10.55 -2.73
C ARG A 120 -11.22 -10.15 -2.12
N LYS A 121 -12.12 -11.10 -1.84
CA LYS A 121 -13.40 -10.83 -1.16
C LYS A 121 -13.15 -10.26 0.24
N LEU A 122 -12.27 -10.89 1.03
CA LEU A 122 -11.92 -10.40 2.37
C LEU A 122 -11.33 -8.99 2.34
N VAL A 123 -10.45 -8.70 1.39
CA VAL A 123 -9.90 -7.34 1.23
C VAL A 123 -11.00 -6.34 0.89
N ALA A 124 -11.90 -6.66 -0.03
CA ALA A 124 -12.99 -5.75 -0.40
C ALA A 124 -13.93 -5.45 0.79
N GLU A 125 -14.27 -6.47 1.58
CA GLU A 125 -15.07 -6.31 2.80
C GLU A 125 -14.34 -5.45 3.84
N ASP A 126 -13.05 -5.70 4.04
CA ASP A 126 -12.28 -4.97 5.05
C ASP A 126 -12.04 -3.52 4.64
N GLN A 127 -11.81 -3.25 3.34
CA GLN A 127 -11.79 -1.89 2.78
C GLN A 127 -13.10 -1.14 3.08
N GLN A 128 -14.26 -1.77 2.88
CA GLN A 128 -15.55 -1.15 3.19
C GLN A 128 -15.72 -0.89 4.69
N LYS A 129 -15.37 -1.86 5.54
CA LYS A 129 -15.44 -1.73 7.01
C LYS A 129 -14.53 -0.60 7.51
N ASN A 130 -13.29 -0.56 7.02
CA ASN A 130 -12.30 0.44 7.39
C ASN A 130 -12.66 1.82 6.90
N HIS A 131 -13.20 1.93 5.69
CA HIS A 131 -13.73 3.19 5.17
C HIS A 131 -14.79 3.76 6.12
N ARG A 132 -15.78 2.94 6.52
CA ARG A 132 -16.82 3.36 7.48
C ARG A 132 -16.26 3.73 8.85
N ARG A 133 -15.27 2.98 9.38
CA ARG A 133 -14.59 3.32 10.64
C ARG A 133 -13.83 4.65 10.56
N HIS A 134 -13.22 4.92 9.41
CA HIS A 134 -12.50 6.17 9.18
C HIS A 134 -13.42 7.38 9.03
N GLU A 135 -14.62 7.23 8.49
CA GLU A 135 -15.61 8.32 8.49
C GLU A 135 -16.17 8.60 9.90
N ARG A 136 -16.43 7.55 10.69
CA ARG A 136 -17.00 7.68 12.05
C ARG A 136 -16.02 8.24 13.09
N SER A 137 -14.73 7.97 12.96
CA SER A 137 -13.74 8.29 14.00
C SER A 137 -13.24 9.74 13.98
N GLY A 138 -13.53 10.53 12.93
CA GLY A 138 -12.97 11.89 12.74
C GLY A 138 -11.44 11.95 12.62
N ARG A 139 -10.73 10.83 12.84
CA ARG A 139 -9.27 10.66 12.77
C ARG A 139 -8.86 10.26 11.36
N GLY A 140 -9.01 11.17 10.43
CA GLY A 140 -8.70 10.88 9.04
C GLY A 140 -9.41 11.90 8.19
N SER A 141 -8.74 13.00 8.00
CA SER A 141 -9.36 14.13 7.38
C SER A 141 -9.20 13.97 5.87
N HIS A 142 -10.19 13.29 5.29
CA HIS A 142 -10.17 12.65 3.97
C HIS A 142 -10.03 13.63 2.81
N HIS A 143 -9.27 13.21 1.79
CA HIS A 143 -9.42 13.72 0.44
C HIS A 143 -9.44 12.51 -0.49
N ARG A 144 -10.59 12.30 -1.15
CA ARG A 144 -10.70 11.38 -2.28
C ARG A 144 -10.24 12.14 -3.52
N SER A 145 -9.23 11.63 -4.21
CA SER A 145 -9.01 12.01 -5.61
C SER A 145 -10.25 11.58 -6.41
N ARG A 146 -10.75 12.43 -7.32
CA ARG A 146 -11.88 12.08 -8.20
C ARG A 146 -11.61 10.74 -8.88
N PRO A 147 -12.60 9.84 -9.00
CA PRO A 147 -12.42 8.61 -9.77
C PRO A 147 -12.03 8.99 -11.20
N GLN A 148 -10.95 8.39 -11.72
CA GLN A 148 -10.72 8.40 -13.16
C GLN A 148 -11.81 7.52 -13.77
N SER A 149 -12.66 8.14 -14.59
CA SER A 149 -13.53 7.41 -15.51
C SER A 149 -12.64 6.54 -16.38
N LEU A 150 -12.89 5.23 -16.35
CA LEU A 150 -12.35 4.28 -17.32
C LEU A 150 -12.87 4.62 -18.73
#